data_AF-A0A318SLU0-F1
#
_entry.id   AF-A0A318SLU0-F1
#
_cell.length_a   1.000
_cell.length_b   1.000
_cell.length_c   1.000
_cell.angle_alpha   90.00
_cell.angle_beta   90.00
_cell.angle_gamma   90.00
#
_symmetry.space_group_name_H-M   'P 1'
#
loop_
_entity.id
_entity.type
_entity.pdbx_description
1 polymer ?
#
loop_
_entity_poly.entity_id
_entity_poly.type
_entity_poly.pdbx_seq_one_letter_code
_entity_poly.pdbx_strand_id
1 'polypeptide(L)'
;MRAVVVQPKWTVEDFASEGSFRAWMRSQLDRARPHLSSSRPNLVVLTELNGLPLLLTNARLATRATSLQGALALSLAKFLPEVLAVASARRVSLARALHLVRAPETVRVYLETCRDLARTFGVYLVSGSAPLPHLARIGTDLSFGSQVFNETVIFAPDGRVIGTADKVYLTQPEGPGGLDFSVGRLEDLRVFPTDVGDLGVAISLDAFMPDVIARLEEQGCTVLLQPDANGGSWTGKEQEGPRTGERDQPEAWLESAWQAVQRSPTLRYALNPMVVGNLFDVAFDGQSAIVARSDEAAEPRSYVMTEPRAGFLALAPWVEDGDLGTLRRVGLQLEPASRSPRENAYREDVLSADLTLPPRERDAQPLSPHEEAVNALLEGRAVLSPAPGVTAARSVKPFVVASLVVGGARIARRSKLVGGALVLAGAALGALWSF
;
A
#
# COMPACT_ATOMS: atom_id res chain seq x y z
N MET A 1 -19.56 -15.85 6.56
CA MET A 1 -18.88 -15.54 5.29
C MET A 1 -17.57 -16.31 5.20
N ARG A 2 -16.91 -16.36 4.04
CA ARG A 2 -15.56 -16.93 3.87
C ARG A 2 -14.57 -15.77 3.73
N ALA A 3 -13.64 -15.67 4.67
CA ALA A 3 -12.53 -14.72 4.65
C ALA A 3 -11.31 -15.36 3.99
N VAL A 4 -10.61 -14.59 3.16
CA VAL A 4 -9.32 -14.97 2.57
C VAL A 4 -8.35 -13.80 2.65
N VAL A 5 -7.15 -14.05 3.16
CA VAL A 5 -6.02 -13.11 3.13
C VAL A 5 -4.92 -13.71 2.27
N VAL A 6 -4.28 -12.86 1.47
CA VAL A 6 -3.19 -13.28 0.59
C VAL A 6 -1.90 -12.62 1.06
N GLN A 7 -0.85 -13.41 1.22
CA GLN A 7 0.53 -12.98 1.42
C GLN A 7 1.27 -13.11 0.07
N PRO A 8 1.25 -12.05 -0.76
CA PRO A 8 2.02 -12.00 -1.99
C PRO A 8 3.47 -11.68 -1.72
N LYS A 9 4.32 -12.00 -2.70
CA LYS A 9 5.68 -11.46 -2.77
C LYS A 9 5.78 -10.36 -3.82
N TRP A 10 6.52 -9.30 -3.50
CA TRP A 10 6.96 -8.32 -4.48
C TRP A 10 8.21 -8.78 -5.21
N THR A 11 8.21 -8.61 -6.53
CA THR A 11 9.40 -8.65 -7.37
C THR A 11 9.44 -7.41 -8.26
N VAL A 12 10.63 -6.93 -8.60
CA VAL A 12 10.77 -5.71 -9.43
C VAL A 12 10.13 -5.90 -10.81
N GLU A 13 10.13 -7.13 -11.32
CA GLU A 13 9.54 -7.54 -12.60
C GLU A 13 8.04 -7.33 -12.67
N ASP A 14 7.33 -7.46 -11.53
CA ASP A 14 5.89 -7.24 -11.44
C ASP A 14 5.50 -5.80 -11.83
N PHE A 15 6.46 -4.88 -11.80
CA PHE A 15 6.25 -3.44 -12.00
C PHE A 15 6.81 -2.92 -13.34
N ALA A 16 7.31 -3.83 -14.19
CA ALA A 16 7.90 -3.47 -15.47
C ALA A 16 6.88 -2.87 -16.46
N SER A 17 5.59 -3.22 -16.32
CA SER A 17 4.52 -2.77 -17.20
C SER A 17 3.15 -2.86 -16.53
N GLU A 18 2.15 -2.18 -17.10
CA GLU A 18 0.74 -2.36 -16.72
C GLU A 18 0.30 -3.83 -16.81
N GLY A 19 0.74 -4.56 -17.84
CA GLY A 19 0.41 -5.98 -18.01
C GLY A 19 1.00 -6.86 -16.90
N SER A 20 2.26 -6.62 -16.53
CA SER A 20 2.93 -7.32 -15.41
C SER A 20 2.19 -7.06 -14.10
N PHE A 21 1.83 -5.80 -13.84
CA PHE A 21 1.10 -5.42 -12.63
C PHE A 21 -0.27 -6.11 -12.55
N ARG A 22 -1.04 -6.08 -13.65
CA ARG A 22 -2.34 -6.75 -13.73
C ARG A 22 -2.22 -8.27 -13.53
N ALA A 23 -1.19 -8.89 -14.10
CA ALA A 23 -0.92 -10.31 -13.92
C ALA A 23 -0.56 -10.64 -12.46
N TRP A 24 0.25 -9.81 -11.81
CA TRP A 24 0.61 -9.97 -10.41
C TRP A 24 -0.60 -9.81 -9.48
N MET A 25 -1.41 -8.76 -9.64
CA MET A 25 -2.66 -8.60 -8.88
C MET A 25 -3.62 -9.78 -9.09
N ARG A 26 -3.73 -10.29 -10.33
CA ARG A 26 -4.56 -11.45 -10.63
C ARG A 26 -4.03 -12.73 -9.98
N SER A 27 -2.72 -12.93 -9.95
CA SER A 27 -2.11 -14.14 -9.37
C SER A 27 -2.50 -14.32 -7.90
N GLN A 28 -2.66 -13.21 -7.17
CA GLN A 28 -3.15 -13.21 -5.79
C GLN A 28 -4.55 -13.83 -5.68
N LEU A 29 -5.48 -13.42 -6.56
CA LEU A 29 -6.85 -13.93 -6.56
C LEU A 29 -6.95 -15.34 -7.15
N ASP A 30 -6.11 -15.68 -8.13
CA ASP A 30 -6.04 -17.05 -8.64
C ASP A 30 -5.55 -18.01 -7.55
N ARG A 31 -4.59 -17.60 -6.70
CA ARG A 31 -4.18 -18.35 -5.50
C ARG A 31 -5.27 -18.41 -4.44
N ALA A 32 -6.09 -17.37 -4.31
CA ALA A 32 -7.24 -17.36 -3.39
C ALA A 32 -8.39 -18.27 -3.85
N ARG A 33 -8.54 -18.51 -5.17
CA ARG A 33 -9.67 -19.23 -5.78
C ARG A 33 -10.03 -20.56 -5.12
N PRO A 34 -9.09 -21.47 -4.78
CA PRO A 34 -9.42 -22.76 -4.15
C PRO A 34 -10.00 -22.61 -2.74
N HIS A 35 -9.80 -21.45 -2.11
CA HIS A 35 -10.23 -21.16 -0.75
C HIS A 35 -11.58 -20.43 -0.69
N LEU A 36 -12.11 -20.00 -1.84
CA LEU A 36 -13.41 -19.34 -1.92
C LEU A 36 -14.55 -20.34 -1.69
N SER A 37 -15.57 -19.90 -0.97
CA SER A 37 -16.80 -20.65 -0.76
C SER A 37 -17.74 -20.47 -1.95
N SER A 38 -18.34 -21.57 -2.42
CA SER A 38 -19.40 -21.54 -3.44
C SER A 38 -20.79 -21.22 -2.87
N SER A 39 -20.97 -21.34 -1.55
CA SER A 39 -22.28 -21.23 -0.89
C SER A 39 -22.38 -20.08 0.11
N ARG A 40 -21.33 -19.25 0.23
CA ARG A 40 -21.27 -18.13 1.18
C ARG A 40 -20.62 -16.93 0.50
N PRO A 41 -20.97 -15.69 0.90
CA PRO A 41 -20.22 -14.51 0.48
C PRO A 41 -18.75 -14.63 0.85
N ASN A 42 -17.88 -14.15 -0.05
CA ASN A 42 -16.43 -14.19 0.09
C ASN A 42 -15.89 -12.77 0.29
N LEU A 43 -14.97 -12.60 1.25
CA LEU A 43 -14.19 -11.39 1.47
C LEU A 43 -12.71 -11.72 1.23
N VAL A 44 -12.08 -11.03 0.29
CA VAL A 44 -10.64 -11.13 0.02
C VAL A 44 -9.98 -9.80 0.37
N VAL A 45 -8.89 -9.86 1.14
CA VAL A 45 -8.12 -8.68 1.55
C VAL A 45 -6.70 -8.80 1.03
N LEU A 46 -6.26 -7.76 0.31
CA LEU A 46 -4.89 -7.64 -0.21
C LEU A 46 -4.06 -6.67 0.63
N THR A 47 -2.79 -6.56 0.29
CA THR A 47 -1.74 -5.89 1.07
C THR A 47 -1.59 -4.40 0.79
N GLU A 48 -0.97 -3.70 1.73
CA GLU A 48 -0.71 -2.26 1.61
C GLU A 48 0.21 -1.93 0.42
N LEU A 49 0.06 -0.72 -0.11
CA LEU A 49 0.91 -0.12 -1.14
C LEU A 49 1.04 -0.94 -2.43
N ASN A 50 0.12 -1.87 -2.69
CA ASN A 50 0.07 -2.63 -3.94
C ASN A 50 0.08 -1.73 -5.18
N GLY A 51 -0.52 -0.54 -5.13
CA GLY A 51 -0.47 0.40 -6.24
C GLY A 51 0.76 1.30 -6.30
N LEU A 52 1.60 1.36 -5.26
CA LEU A 52 2.79 2.23 -5.23
C LEU A 52 3.74 1.99 -6.41
N PRO A 53 4.05 0.74 -6.79
CA PRO A 53 5.00 0.48 -7.87
C PRO A 53 4.52 0.92 -9.25
N LEU A 54 3.23 1.26 -9.43
CA LEU A 54 2.75 1.84 -10.69
C LEU A 54 3.43 3.17 -11.04
N LEU A 55 4.08 3.84 -10.09
CA LEU A 55 4.92 5.01 -10.37
C LEU A 55 6.13 4.68 -11.26
N LEU A 56 6.61 3.44 -11.21
CA LEU A 56 7.76 2.96 -11.96
C LEU A 56 7.38 2.51 -13.38
N THR A 57 6.09 2.31 -13.65
CA THR A 57 5.63 1.89 -14.99
C THR A 57 6.07 2.91 -16.04
N ASN A 58 6.43 2.38 -17.21
CA ASN A 58 7.04 3.13 -18.31
C ASN A 58 8.45 3.70 -18.01
N ALA A 59 9.00 3.59 -16.79
CA ALA A 59 10.35 4.01 -16.46
C ALA A 59 11.35 2.83 -16.48
N ARG A 60 11.66 2.30 -17.67
CA ARG A 60 12.54 1.12 -17.84
C ARG A 60 13.90 1.18 -17.14
N LEU A 61 14.45 2.38 -16.92
CA LEU A 61 15.70 2.52 -16.16
C LEU A 61 15.47 2.41 -14.65
N ALA A 62 14.30 2.83 -14.15
CA ALA A 62 13.93 2.74 -12.74
C ALA A 62 13.84 1.28 -12.28
N THR A 63 13.32 0.38 -13.14
CA THR A 63 13.26 -1.07 -12.84
C THR A 63 14.64 -1.75 -12.85
N ARG A 64 15.70 -1.02 -13.22
CA ARG A 64 17.10 -1.48 -13.17
C ARG A 64 17.91 -0.77 -12.08
N ALA A 65 17.25 0.05 -11.26
CA ALA A 65 17.90 0.68 -10.13
C ALA A 65 18.35 -0.39 -9.11
N THR A 66 19.34 -0.03 -8.30
CA THR A 66 19.80 -0.87 -7.19
C THR A 66 19.12 -0.52 -5.87
N SER A 67 18.33 0.55 -5.85
CA SER A 67 17.59 1.01 -4.67
C SER A 67 16.22 1.59 -5.05
N LEU A 68 15.27 1.54 -4.11
CA LEU A 68 13.93 2.11 -4.29
C LEU A 68 14.02 3.62 -4.48
N GLN A 69 14.85 4.31 -3.69
CA GLN A 69 15.12 5.73 -3.84
C GLN A 69 15.71 6.06 -5.23
N GLY A 70 16.63 5.22 -5.72
CA GLY A 70 17.16 5.34 -7.08
C GLY A 70 16.09 5.15 -8.16
N ALA A 71 15.20 4.18 -7.98
CA ALA A 71 14.08 3.93 -8.89
C ALA A 71 13.10 5.12 -8.94
N LEU A 72 12.77 5.70 -7.79
CA LEU A 72 11.94 6.90 -7.69
C LEU A 72 12.62 8.11 -8.33
N ALA A 73 13.91 8.34 -8.09
CA ALA A 73 14.68 9.42 -8.69
C ALA A 73 14.74 9.30 -10.23
N LEU A 74 14.93 8.09 -10.76
CA LEU A 74 14.92 7.84 -12.21
C LEU A 74 13.52 8.04 -12.81
N SER A 75 12.47 7.69 -12.08
CA SER A 75 11.09 7.94 -12.48
C SER A 75 10.79 9.44 -12.50
N LEU A 76 11.21 10.18 -11.48
CA LEU A 76 11.13 11.64 -11.43
C LEU A 76 11.88 12.28 -12.61
N ALA A 77 13.11 11.85 -12.88
CA ALA A 77 13.92 12.36 -13.98
C ALA A 77 13.26 12.15 -15.35
N LYS A 78 12.58 11.01 -15.55
CA LYS A 78 11.84 10.71 -16.78
C LYS A 78 10.68 11.69 -17.02
N PHE A 79 10.02 12.15 -15.96
CA PHE A 79 8.86 13.05 -16.04
C PHE A 79 9.20 14.47 -15.56
N LEU A 80 10.47 14.85 -15.56
CA LEU A 80 10.95 16.07 -14.90
C LEU A 80 10.24 17.35 -15.36
N PRO A 81 9.98 17.61 -16.66
CA PRO A 81 9.27 18.82 -17.08
C PRO A 81 7.86 18.92 -16.50
N GLU A 82 7.10 17.82 -16.56
CA GLU A 82 5.76 17.73 -15.99
C GLU A 82 5.79 17.86 -14.46
N VAL A 83 6.74 17.18 -13.80
CA VAL A 83 6.91 17.23 -12.35
C VAL A 83 7.21 18.65 -11.88
N LEU A 84 8.15 19.36 -12.53
CA LEU A 84 8.47 20.75 -12.17
C LEU A 84 7.29 21.69 -12.41
N ALA A 85 6.56 21.51 -13.51
CA ALA A 85 5.36 22.31 -13.81
C ALA A 85 4.27 22.10 -12.75
N VAL A 86 3.99 20.85 -12.38
CA VAL A 86 3.00 20.50 -11.35
C VAL A 86 3.46 20.96 -9.97
N ALA A 87 4.71 20.71 -9.59
CA ALA A 87 5.28 21.13 -8.31
C ALA A 87 5.17 22.64 -8.12
N SER A 88 5.51 23.43 -9.15
CA SER A 88 5.40 24.88 -9.12
C SER A 88 3.95 25.35 -9.08
N ALA A 89 3.10 24.85 -9.98
CA ALA A 89 1.70 25.28 -10.09
C ALA A 89 0.88 24.95 -8.83
N ARG A 90 1.19 23.83 -8.18
CA ARG A 90 0.45 23.33 -7.00
C ARG A 90 1.17 23.57 -5.68
N ARG A 91 2.40 24.10 -5.70
CA ARG A 91 3.26 24.33 -4.54
C ARG A 91 3.44 23.08 -3.67
N VAL A 92 3.81 21.98 -4.30
CA VAL A 92 4.04 20.68 -3.65
C VAL A 92 5.48 20.21 -3.86
N SER A 93 5.93 19.24 -3.06
CA SER A 93 7.23 18.59 -3.23
C SER A 93 7.34 17.90 -4.60
N LEU A 94 8.57 17.59 -5.02
CA LEU A 94 8.79 16.84 -6.26
C LEU A 94 8.26 15.40 -6.18
N ALA A 95 8.30 14.78 -4.99
CA ALA A 95 7.74 13.47 -4.75
C ALA A 95 6.22 13.48 -4.96
N ARG A 96 5.50 14.37 -4.28
CA ARG A 96 4.05 14.56 -4.47
C ARG A 96 3.69 14.95 -5.90
N ALA A 97 4.48 15.82 -6.54
CA ALA A 97 4.27 16.16 -7.94
C ALA A 97 4.42 14.96 -8.88
N LEU A 98 5.36 14.05 -8.63
CA LEU A 98 5.48 12.79 -9.38
C LEU A 98 4.20 11.96 -9.25
N HIS A 99 3.67 11.79 -8.03
CA HIS A 99 2.39 11.09 -7.85
C HIS A 99 1.27 11.75 -8.65
N LEU A 100 1.13 13.07 -8.60
CA LEU A 100 0.08 13.80 -9.32
C LEU A 100 0.23 13.71 -10.85
N VAL A 101 1.47 13.72 -11.37
CA VAL A 101 1.75 13.51 -12.80
C VAL A 101 1.37 12.10 -13.25
N ARG A 102 1.60 11.10 -12.38
CA ARG A 102 1.31 9.69 -12.67
C ARG A 102 -0.14 9.29 -12.36
N ALA A 103 -0.86 10.08 -11.57
CA ALA A 103 -2.19 9.76 -11.04
C ALA A 103 -3.19 9.28 -12.12
N PRO A 104 -3.33 9.89 -13.31
CA PRO A 104 -4.28 9.41 -14.31
C PRO A 104 -4.04 7.96 -14.74
N GLU A 105 -2.78 7.53 -14.82
CA GLU A 105 -2.44 6.14 -15.13
C GLU A 105 -2.60 5.24 -13.91
N THR A 106 -2.07 5.65 -12.75
CA THR A 106 -2.17 4.88 -11.50
C THR A 106 -3.63 4.59 -11.14
N VAL A 107 -4.48 5.63 -11.10
CA VAL A 107 -5.92 5.53 -10.79
C VAL A 107 -6.60 4.57 -11.75
N ARG A 108 -6.41 4.74 -13.06
CA ARG A 108 -7.02 3.88 -14.08
C ARG A 108 -6.57 2.42 -13.91
N VAL A 109 -5.27 2.18 -13.93
CA VAL A 109 -4.72 0.82 -13.90
C VAL A 109 -5.10 0.11 -12.61
N TYR A 110 -4.92 0.76 -11.46
CA TYR A 110 -5.22 0.16 -10.17
C TYR A 110 -6.71 -0.15 -10.00
N LEU A 111 -7.58 0.84 -10.22
CA LEU A 111 -9.02 0.69 -9.94
C LEU A 111 -9.71 -0.21 -10.95
N GLU A 112 -9.36 -0.16 -12.25
CA GLU A 112 -9.90 -1.08 -13.24
C GLU A 112 -9.50 -2.52 -12.93
N THR A 113 -8.24 -2.74 -12.53
CA THR A 113 -7.76 -4.08 -12.16
C THR A 113 -8.55 -4.62 -10.97
N CYS A 114 -8.70 -3.83 -9.92
CA CYS A 114 -9.41 -4.27 -8.72
C CYS A 114 -10.90 -4.49 -8.98
N ARG A 115 -11.57 -3.62 -9.75
CA ARG A 115 -12.95 -3.82 -10.22
C ARG A 115 -13.09 -5.15 -10.96
N ASP A 116 -12.22 -5.39 -11.94
CA ASP A 116 -12.31 -6.57 -12.79
C ASP A 116 -12.03 -7.85 -12.00
N LEU A 117 -11.13 -7.81 -11.01
CA LEU A 117 -10.89 -8.91 -10.08
C LEU A 117 -12.11 -9.17 -9.17
N ALA A 118 -12.67 -8.14 -8.54
CA ALA A 118 -13.87 -8.30 -7.71
C ALA A 118 -15.01 -8.97 -8.49
N ARG A 119 -15.25 -8.53 -9.73
CA ARG A 119 -16.26 -9.09 -10.65
C ARG A 119 -15.96 -10.51 -11.08
N THR A 120 -14.73 -10.75 -11.52
CA THR A 120 -14.33 -12.05 -12.09
C THR A 120 -14.38 -13.16 -11.05
N PHE A 121 -14.07 -12.84 -9.79
CA PHE A 121 -14.07 -13.79 -8.69
C PHE A 121 -15.36 -13.76 -7.86
N GLY A 122 -16.23 -12.76 -8.05
CA GLY A 122 -17.48 -12.61 -7.32
C GLY A 122 -17.28 -12.41 -5.82
N VAL A 123 -16.31 -11.57 -5.44
CA VAL A 123 -15.90 -11.36 -4.04
C VAL A 123 -16.03 -9.91 -3.63
N TYR A 124 -16.28 -9.67 -2.34
CA TYR A 124 -15.92 -8.40 -1.73
C TYR A 124 -14.39 -8.32 -1.72
N LEU A 125 -13.83 -7.30 -2.36
CA LEU A 125 -12.40 -7.12 -2.47
C LEU A 125 -11.99 -5.84 -1.74
N VAL A 126 -11.17 -6.00 -0.71
CA VAL A 126 -10.40 -4.91 -0.13
C VAL A 126 -9.08 -4.90 -0.88
N SER A 127 -8.88 -3.89 -1.73
CA SER A 127 -7.85 -3.92 -2.78
C SER A 127 -6.40 -3.82 -2.28
N GLY A 128 -6.20 -3.82 -0.96
CA GLY A 128 -4.99 -3.29 -0.36
C GLY A 128 -5.02 -1.77 -0.47
N SER A 129 -3.87 -1.14 -0.68
CA SER A 129 -3.83 0.31 -0.86
C SER A 129 -2.91 0.81 -1.97
N ALA A 130 -3.09 2.08 -2.34
CA ALA A 130 -2.33 2.74 -3.39
C ALA A 130 -2.21 4.25 -3.13
N PRO A 131 -1.20 4.93 -3.71
CA PRO A 131 -1.11 6.39 -3.70
C PRO A 131 -2.14 6.99 -4.66
N LEU A 132 -3.28 7.44 -4.13
CA LEU A 132 -4.41 7.95 -4.91
C LEU A 132 -4.78 9.37 -4.49
N PRO A 133 -5.08 10.27 -5.45
CA PRO A 133 -5.72 11.53 -5.12
C PRO A 133 -7.25 11.36 -5.07
N HIS A 134 -7.93 12.14 -4.25
CA HIS A 134 -9.39 12.19 -4.30
C HIS A 134 -9.87 12.85 -5.58
N LEU A 135 -10.82 12.19 -6.23
CA LEU A 135 -11.47 12.62 -7.46
C LEU A 135 -12.71 13.46 -7.16
N ALA A 136 -12.85 14.57 -7.88
CA ALA A 136 -14.05 15.38 -7.91
C ALA A 136 -14.64 15.37 -9.33
N ARG A 137 -15.96 15.22 -9.42
CA ARG A 137 -16.68 15.13 -10.69
C ARG A 137 -17.43 16.43 -11.00
N ILE A 138 -17.27 16.93 -12.23
CA ILE A 138 -18.06 18.02 -12.79
C ILE A 138 -18.58 17.55 -14.16
N GLY A 139 -19.86 17.19 -14.22
CA GLY A 139 -20.46 16.62 -15.44
C GLY A 139 -19.80 15.28 -15.83
N THR A 140 -19.15 15.25 -16.99
CA THR A 140 -18.40 14.09 -17.51
C THR A 140 -16.90 14.16 -17.21
N ASP A 141 -16.43 15.23 -16.60
CA ASP A 141 -15.01 15.43 -16.32
C ASP A 141 -14.69 15.11 -14.86
N LEU A 142 -13.57 14.43 -14.65
CA LEU A 142 -12.97 14.21 -13.33
C LEU A 142 -11.69 15.02 -13.20
N SER A 143 -11.53 15.59 -12.00
CA SER A 143 -10.39 16.37 -11.59
C SER A 143 -9.93 15.94 -10.19
N PHE A 144 -8.74 16.37 -9.79
CA PHE A 144 -8.21 16.11 -8.45
C PHE A 144 -7.33 17.25 -7.97
N GLY A 145 -7.39 17.46 -6.65
CA GLY A 145 -6.58 18.44 -5.92
C GLY A 145 -5.11 18.01 -5.80
N SER A 146 -4.37 18.70 -4.93
CA SER A 146 -2.93 18.46 -4.72
C SER A 146 -2.63 17.33 -3.74
N GLN A 147 -3.64 16.82 -3.03
CA GLN A 147 -3.48 15.76 -2.04
C GLN A 147 -3.39 14.39 -2.72
N VAL A 148 -2.59 13.52 -2.14
CA VAL A 148 -2.39 12.11 -2.53
C VAL A 148 -2.31 11.31 -1.25
N PHE A 149 -3.19 10.35 -1.07
CA PHE A 149 -3.31 9.54 0.14
C PHE A 149 -2.82 8.12 -0.12
N ASN A 150 -2.33 7.45 0.93
CA ASN A 150 -2.28 6.00 0.95
C ASN A 150 -3.72 5.51 1.20
N GLU A 151 -4.44 5.17 0.13
CA GLU A 151 -5.89 4.91 0.17
C GLU A 151 -6.18 3.44 -0.13
N THR A 152 -7.06 2.84 0.68
CA THR A 152 -7.70 1.55 0.42
C THR A 152 -9.05 1.76 -0.25
N VAL A 153 -9.37 0.92 -1.24
CA VAL A 153 -10.68 0.91 -1.91
C VAL A 153 -11.37 -0.44 -1.71
N ILE A 154 -12.65 -0.40 -1.36
CA ILE A 154 -13.49 -1.57 -1.12
C ILE A 154 -14.45 -1.74 -2.29
N PHE A 155 -14.39 -2.90 -2.94
CA PHE A 155 -15.23 -3.28 -4.05
C PHE A 155 -16.25 -4.34 -3.62
N ALA A 156 -17.49 -4.18 -4.05
CA ALA A 156 -18.50 -5.23 -3.99
C ALA A 156 -18.25 -6.31 -5.08
N PRO A 157 -18.90 -7.49 -4.97
CA PRO A 157 -18.77 -8.57 -5.96
C PRO A 157 -19.14 -8.20 -7.40
N ASP A 158 -19.93 -7.14 -7.60
CA ASP A 158 -20.30 -6.60 -8.91
C ASP A 158 -19.26 -5.61 -9.48
N GLY A 159 -18.18 -5.34 -8.73
CA GLY A 159 -17.12 -4.40 -9.07
C GLY A 159 -17.41 -2.94 -8.72
N ARG A 160 -18.55 -2.64 -8.10
CA ARG A 160 -18.84 -1.28 -7.65
C ARG A 160 -18.02 -0.94 -6.42
N VAL A 161 -17.49 0.28 -6.36
CA VAL A 161 -16.85 0.79 -5.14
C VAL A 161 -17.93 1.11 -4.11
N ILE A 162 -17.75 0.58 -2.90
CA ILE A 162 -18.66 0.76 -1.77
C ILE A 162 -18.03 1.53 -0.60
N GLY A 163 -16.72 1.74 -0.63
CA GLY A 163 -15.98 2.38 0.44
C GLY A 163 -14.56 2.76 0.03
N THR A 164 -14.04 3.86 0.57
CA THR A 164 -12.61 4.15 0.63
C THR A 164 -12.18 4.57 2.03
N ALA A 165 -10.91 4.35 2.36
CA ALA A 165 -10.29 4.76 3.61
C ALA A 165 -8.86 5.25 3.36
N ASP A 166 -8.57 6.46 3.82
CA ASP A 166 -7.23 7.05 3.78
C ASP A 166 -6.46 6.71 5.07
N LYS A 167 -5.17 6.40 4.94
CA LYS A 167 -4.28 6.17 6.08
C LYS A 167 -4.14 7.44 6.92
N VAL A 168 -4.39 7.34 8.22
CA VAL A 168 -4.36 8.48 9.16
C VAL A 168 -2.96 8.68 9.72
N TYR A 169 -2.28 7.60 10.09
CA TYR A 169 -0.95 7.59 10.67
C TYR A 169 0.08 7.12 9.65
N LEU A 170 0.80 8.07 9.06
CA LEU A 170 1.86 7.78 8.09
C LEU A 170 3.15 7.33 8.81
N THR A 171 3.84 6.35 8.23
CA THR A 171 5.22 6.02 8.64
C THR A 171 6.19 7.11 8.17
N GLN A 172 7.42 7.11 8.70
CA GLN A 172 8.42 8.11 8.29
C GLN A 172 8.66 8.12 6.76
N PRO A 173 8.80 6.97 6.06
CA PRO A 173 8.97 6.95 4.59
C PRO A 173 7.76 7.45 3.80
N GLU A 174 6.55 7.44 4.38
CA GLU A 174 5.33 7.91 3.72
C GLU A 174 5.13 9.42 3.86
N GLY A 175 5.65 10.01 4.94
CA GLY A 175 5.49 11.43 5.26
C GLY A 175 6.38 12.39 4.46
N PRO A 176 6.46 13.66 4.92
CA PRO A 176 7.34 14.67 4.32
C PRO A 176 8.81 14.22 4.34
N GLY A 177 9.51 14.43 3.22
CA GLY A 177 10.88 13.93 3.05
C GLY A 177 10.97 12.46 2.63
N GLY A 178 9.83 11.80 2.38
CA GLY A 178 9.71 10.49 1.75
C GLY A 178 8.82 10.54 0.51
N LEU A 179 7.74 9.76 0.52
CA LEU A 179 6.71 9.75 -0.53
C LEU A 179 5.81 11.00 -0.50
N ASP A 180 5.80 11.73 0.62
CA ASP A 180 5.00 12.93 0.83
C ASP A 180 3.51 12.67 0.56
N PHE A 181 2.95 11.64 1.22
CA PHE A 181 1.52 11.42 1.27
C PHE A 181 0.82 12.45 2.16
N SER A 182 -0.45 12.70 1.84
CA SER A 182 -1.36 13.48 2.66
C SER A 182 -1.90 12.60 3.78
N VAL A 183 -2.06 13.20 4.96
CA VAL A 183 -2.62 12.54 6.14
C VAL A 183 -4.15 12.43 5.99
N GLY A 184 -4.68 11.22 6.09
CA GLY A 184 -6.11 10.99 6.22
C GLY A 184 -6.64 11.58 7.53
N ARG A 185 -7.91 11.97 7.55
CA ARG A 185 -8.53 12.54 8.75
C ARG A 185 -9.23 11.44 9.54
N LEU A 186 -8.95 11.36 10.84
CA LEU A 186 -9.59 10.40 11.73
C LEU A 186 -11.12 10.48 11.62
N GLU A 187 -11.66 11.69 11.47
CA GLU A 187 -13.08 11.91 11.38
C GLU A 187 -13.76 11.44 10.10
N ASP A 188 -12.97 11.23 9.04
CA ASP A 188 -13.45 10.74 7.74
C ASP A 188 -13.45 9.21 7.67
N LEU A 189 -12.84 8.52 8.64
CA LEU A 189 -12.92 7.06 8.74
C LEU A 189 -14.36 6.61 8.96
N ARG A 190 -14.80 5.67 8.12
CA ARG A 190 -16.16 5.10 8.11
C ARG A 190 -16.14 3.59 8.22
N VAL A 191 -17.23 3.06 8.76
CA VAL A 191 -17.57 1.63 8.70
C VAL A 191 -18.54 1.38 7.56
N PHE A 192 -18.32 0.30 6.80
CA PHE A 192 -19.08 -0.06 5.61
C PHE A 192 -19.90 -1.34 5.87
N PRO A 193 -21.23 -1.22 6.07
CA PRO A 193 -22.09 -2.39 6.25
C PRO A 193 -22.24 -3.23 4.98
N THR A 194 -21.96 -4.52 5.08
CA THR A 194 -22.01 -5.48 3.98
C THR A 194 -22.51 -6.85 4.43
N ASP A 195 -22.74 -7.77 3.48
CA ASP A 195 -23.10 -9.17 3.77
C ASP A 195 -21.91 -9.99 4.33
N VAL A 196 -20.71 -9.40 4.32
CA VAL A 196 -19.49 -9.97 4.92
C VAL A 196 -19.08 -9.26 6.22
N GLY A 197 -19.98 -8.43 6.77
CA GLY A 197 -19.78 -7.71 8.03
C GLY A 197 -19.82 -6.20 7.88
N ASP A 198 -19.75 -5.53 9.03
CA ASP A 198 -19.53 -4.10 9.12
C ASP A 198 -18.01 -3.86 9.09
N LEU A 199 -17.52 -3.52 7.90
CA LEU A 199 -16.09 -3.47 7.57
C LEU A 199 -15.48 -2.13 7.97
N GLY A 200 -14.39 -2.15 8.73
CA GLY A 200 -13.57 -0.95 9.02
C GLY A 200 -12.13 -1.19 8.60
N VAL A 201 -11.49 -0.17 8.01
CA VAL A 201 -10.11 -0.27 7.52
C VAL A 201 -9.19 0.53 8.44
N ALA A 202 -8.10 -0.09 8.87
CA ALA A 202 -6.99 0.56 9.57
C ALA A 202 -5.71 0.14 8.85
N ILE A 203 -5.17 1.02 8.01
CA ILE A 203 -4.04 0.69 7.13
C ILE A 203 -2.75 0.65 7.95
N SER A 204 -2.15 -0.53 8.07
CA SER A 204 -0.87 -0.76 8.75
C SER A 204 -0.77 -0.07 10.13
N LEU A 205 0.06 0.97 10.27
CA LEU A 205 0.28 1.72 11.50
C LEU A 205 -1.02 2.20 12.17
N ASP A 206 -2.06 2.51 11.40
CA ASP A 206 -3.39 2.87 11.93
C ASP A 206 -3.95 1.80 12.89
N ALA A 207 -3.71 0.52 12.64
CA ALA A 207 -4.23 -0.57 13.46
C ALA A 207 -3.59 -0.66 14.84
N PHE A 208 -2.47 0.03 15.05
CA PHE A 208 -1.81 0.17 16.35
C PHE A 208 -2.34 1.36 17.14
N MET A 209 -3.15 2.23 16.54
CA MET A 209 -3.58 3.51 17.11
C MET A 209 -4.93 3.37 17.83
N PRO A 210 -4.97 3.60 19.17
CA PRO A 210 -6.19 3.40 19.94
C PRO A 210 -7.38 4.26 19.49
N ASP A 211 -7.13 5.47 18.99
CA ASP A 211 -8.18 6.39 18.54
C ASP A 211 -8.76 6.00 17.18
N VAL A 212 -7.96 5.44 16.27
CA VAL A 212 -8.46 4.80 15.04
C VAL A 212 -9.38 3.63 15.38
N ILE A 213 -8.93 2.73 16.26
CA ILE A 213 -9.73 1.58 16.68
C ILE A 213 -11.03 2.06 17.35
N ALA A 214 -10.95 2.99 18.29
CA ALA A 214 -12.12 3.56 18.96
C ALA A 214 -13.10 4.18 17.96
N ARG A 215 -12.61 4.93 16.96
CA ARG A 215 -13.47 5.56 15.95
C ARG A 215 -14.22 4.55 15.07
N LEU A 216 -13.60 3.41 14.76
CA LEU A 216 -14.25 2.33 14.03
C LEU A 216 -15.24 1.56 14.92
N GLU A 217 -14.91 1.34 16.19
CA GLU A 217 -15.79 0.70 17.18
C GLU A 217 -17.05 1.54 17.48
N GLU A 218 -16.92 2.86 17.59
CA GLU A 218 -18.05 3.79 17.79
C GLU A 218 -19.09 3.69 16.66
N GLN A 219 -18.64 3.38 15.45
CA GLN A 219 -19.49 3.13 14.29
C GLN A 219 -19.95 1.66 14.18
N GLY A 220 -19.51 0.84 15.13
CA GLY A 220 -19.84 -0.56 15.29
C GLY A 220 -19.18 -1.50 14.30
N CYS A 221 -17.93 -1.22 13.94
CA CYS A 221 -17.09 -2.14 13.18
C CYS A 221 -17.12 -3.54 13.81
N THR A 222 -17.26 -4.57 12.96
CA THR A 222 -17.24 -5.98 13.37
C THR A 222 -16.05 -6.73 12.78
N VAL A 223 -15.54 -6.27 11.65
CA VAL A 223 -14.40 -6.86 10.93
C VAL A 223 -13.38 -5.77 10.62
N LEU A 224 -12.24 -5.81 11.30
CA LEU A 224 -11.12 -4.92 11.04
C LEU A 224 -10.29 -5.41 9.86
N LEU A 225 -9.98 -4.53 8.93
CA LEU A 225 -9.18 -4.80 7.75
C LEU A 225 -7.85 -4.06 7.89
N GLN A 226 -6.76 -4.80 8.02
CA GLN A 226 -5.42 -4.26 8.22
C GLN A 226 -4.50 -4.69 7.07
N PRO A 227 -4.59 -4.05 5.89
CA PRO A 227 -3.60 -4.26 4.84
C PRO A 227 -2.23 -3.73 5.32
N ASP A 228 -1.18 -4.53 5.17
CA ASP A 228 0.17 -4.20 5.65
C ASP A 228 1.28 -4.37 4.61
N ALA A 229 2.26 -3.47 4.67
CA ALA A 229 3.57 -3.58 4.06
C ALA A 229 4.65 -3.19 5.09
N ASN A 230 5.01 -4.12 5.97
CA ASN A 230 6.05 -3.92 6.96
C ASN A 230 7.43 -3.80 6.29
N GLY A 231 7.95 -2.58 6.19
CA GLY A 231 9.27 -2.29 5.63
C GLY A 231 10.38 -2.62 6.61
N GLY A 232 10.77 -3.88 6.72
CA GLY A 232 11.90 -4.31 7.53
C GLY A 232 11.90 -5.80 7.85
N SER A 233 13.02 -6.30 8.36
CA SER A 233 13.14 -7.69 8.83
C SER A 233 12.07 -8.03 9.88
N TRP A 234 11.35 -9.14 9.70
CA TRP A 234 10.38 -9.60 10.69
C TRP A 234 11.05 -10.07 11.98
N THR A 235 12.31 -10.50 11.92
CA THR A 235 13.08 -10.91 13.11
C THR A 235 13.92 -9.79 13.72
N GLY A 236 13.79 -8.58 13.16
CA GLY A 236 14.43 -7.37 13.63
C GLY A 236 13.69 -6.71 14.79
N LYS A 237 14.16 -5.51 15.15
CA LYS A 237 13.47 -4.63 16.09
C LYS A 237 12.37 -3.84 15.38
N GLU A 238 11.32 -3.51 16.14
CA GLU A 238 10.22 -2.63 15.68
C GLU A 238 10.81 -1.36 15.08
N GLN A 239 10.45 -1.05 13.83
CA GLN A 239 10.99 0.10 13.10
C GLN A 239 10.10 1.34 13.21
N GLU A 240 8.79 1.13 13.34
CA GLU A 240 7.77 2.19 13.35
C GLU A 240 6.80 1.92 14.51
N GLY A 241 6.44 2.98 15.24
CA GLY A 241 5.49 2.88 16.35
C GLY A 241 5.96 3.57 17.64
N PRO A 242 5.18 3.48 18.73
CA PRO A 242 5.45 4.21 19.96
C PRO A 242 6.72 3.78 20.72
N ARG A 243 7.23 2.56 20.44
CA ARG A 243 8.37 1.93 21.14
C ARG A 243 9.45 1.43 20.16
N THR A 244 9.60 2.14 19.03
CA THR A 244 10.60 1.85 18.00
C THR A 244 11.97 1.50 18.61
N GLY A 245 12.53 0.37 18.19
CA GLY A 245 13.84 -0.13 18.61
C GLY A 245 13.87 -0.90 19.92
N GLU A 246 12.80 -0.87 20.74
CA GLU A 246 12.81 -1.48 22.08
C GLU A 246 12.52 -2.99 22.03
N ARG A 247 11.60 -3.40 21.15
CA ARG A 247 11.04 -4.77 21.10
C ARG A 247 11.21 -5.41 19.73
N ASP A 248 11.10 -6.73 19.68
CA ASP A 248 11.17 -7.46 18.41
C ASP A 248 9.87 -7.23 17.61
N GLN A 249 9.95 -7.12 16.27
CA GLN A 249 8.77 -6.82 15.43
C GLN A 249 7.58 -7.76 15.68
N PRO A 250 7.75 -9.09 15.82
CA PRO A 250 6.61 -9.98 16.00
C PRO A 250 5.89 -9.75 17.33
N GLU A 251 6.63 -9.30 18.35
CA GLU A 251 6.07 -8.89 19.63
C GLU A 251 5.24 -7.60 19.48
N ALA A 252 5.79 -6.62 18.75
CA ALA A 252 5.11 -5.36 18.50
C ALA A 252 3.77 -5.54 17.78
N TRP A 253 3.72 -6.42 16.78
CA TRP A 253 2.54 -6.64 15.94
C TRP A 253 1.38 -7.33 16.68
N LEU A 254 1.60 -7.82 17.90
CA LEU A 254 0.50 -8.29 18.75
C LEU A 254 -0.37 -7.13 19.25
N GLU A 255 0.12 -5.89 19.21
CA GLU A 255 -0.63 -4.70 19.62
C GLU A 255 -1.50 -4.09 18.50
N SER A 256 -1.48 -4.68 17.30
CA SER A 256 -2.37 -4.28 16.20
C SER A 256 -3.66 -5.13 16.18
N ALA A 257 -4.01 -5.75 15.04
CA ALA A 257 -5.18 -6.60 14.83
C ALA A 257 -5.47 -7.59 15.98
N TRP A 258 -4.43 -8.27 16.51
CA TRP A 258 -4.63 -9.23 17.59
C TRP A 258 -5.22 -8.57 18.84
N GLN A 259 -4.55 -7.52 19.35
CA GLN A 259 -4.99 -6.79 20.53
C GLN A 259 -6.32 -6.07 20.30
N ALA A 260 -6.52 -5.47 19.12
CA ALA A 260 -7.77 -4.80 18.76
C ALA A 260 -8.96 -5.77 18.94
N VAL A 261 -8.89 -6.97 18.36
CA VAL A 261 -9.97 -7.97 18.49
C VAL A 261 -10.12 -8.49 19.93
N GLN A 262 -9.02 -8.70 20.66
CA GLN A 262 -9.12 -9.24 22.02
C GLN A 262 -9.72 -8.26 23.02
N ARG A 263 -9.55 -6.95 22.79
CA ARG A 263 -10.03 -5.91 23.71
C ARG A 263 -11.37 -5.30 23.31
N SER A 264 -11.75 -5.47 22.06
CA SER A 264 -12.93 -4.82 21.51
C SER A 264 -14.24 -5.43 21.99
N PRO A 265 -15.24 -4.60 22.31
CA PRO A 265 -16.61 -5.08 22.48
C PRO A 265 -17.29 -5.44 21.15
N THR A 266 -16.93 -4.78 20.03
CA THR A 266 -17.63 -4.90 18.74
C THR A 266 -16.83 -5.64 17.68
N LEU A 267 -15.51 -5.45 17.61
CA LEU A 267 -14.65 -6.19 16.70
C LEU A 267 -14.68 -7.67 17.09
N ARG A 268 -14.98 -8.51 16.10
CA ARG A 268 -15.02 -9.95 16.26
C ARG A 268 -13.89 -10.62 15.52
N TYR A 269 -13.52 -10.05 14.38
CA TYR A 269 -12.46 -10.56 13.53
C TYR A 269 -11.57 -9.44 13.02
N ALA A 270 -10.32 -9.78 12.71
CA ALA A 270 -9.44 -8.92 11.93
C ALA A 270 -8.75 -9.74 10.82
N LEU A 271 -8.59 -9.12 9.66
CA LEU A 271 -7.87 -9.70 8.52
C LEU A 271 -6.62 -8.85 8.27
N ASN A 272 -5.45 -9.48 8.39
CA ASN A 272 -4.18 -8.81 8.29
C ASN A 272 -3.26 -9.49 7.26
N PRO A 273 -3.43 -9.18 5.96
CA PRO A 273 -2.46 -9.59 4.94
C PRO A 273 -1.22 -8.69 5.01
N MET A 274 -0.04 -9.31 4.94
CA MET A 274 1.26 -8.64 4.85
C MET A 274 1.94 -9.02 3.53
N VAL A 275 2.47 -8.03 2.81
CA VAL A 275 3.33 -8.31 1.65
C VAL A 275 4.73 -8.68 2.13
N VAL A 276 5.37 -9.59 1.41
CA VAL A 276 6.78 -9.95 1.63
C VAL A 276 7.62 -9.70 0.39
N GLY A 277 8.94 -9.81 0.51
CA GLY A 277 9.85 -9.70 -0.62
C GLY A 277 10.76 -8.47 -0.56
N ASN A 278 11.82 -8.54 -1.36
CA ASN A 278 12.74 -7.43 -1.54
C ASN A 278 12.28 -6.57 -2.71
N LEU A 279 11.88 -5.34 -2.40
CA LEU A 279 11.64 -4.30 -3.39
C LEU A 279 12.88 -3.41 -3.47
N PHE A 280 13.77 -3.75 -4.41
CA PHE A 280 15.12 -3.19 -4.49
C PHE A 280 15.93 -3.45 -3.21
N ASP A 281 16.36 -2.39 -2.51
CA ASP A 281 17.15 -2.41 -1.29
C ASP A 281 16.29 -2.36 -0.01
N VAL A 282 14.98 -2.49 -0.13
CA VAL A 282 14.05 -2.50 0.99
C VAL A 282 13.45 -3.89 1.14
N ALA A 283 13.63 -4.49 2.32
CA ALA A 283 12.97 -5.73 2.72
C ALA A 283 11.54 -5.46 3.16
N PHE A 284 10.62 -6.31 2.73
CA PHE A 284 9.28 -6.44 3.29
C PHE A 284 9.13 -7.87 3.84
N ASP A 285 8.77 -8.01 5.10
CA ASP A 285 8.69 -9.31 5.77
C ASP A 285 7.57 -9.30 6.82
N GLY A 286 7.00 -10.47 7.08
CA GLY A 286 5.84 -10.59 7.96
C GLY A 286 5.15 -11.94 7.95
N GLN A 287 4.13 -12.05 8.78
CA GLN A 287 3.24 -13.20 8.86
C GLN A 287 1.79 -12.72 8.83
N SER A 288 1.11 -12.97 7.70
CA SER A 288 -0.31 -12.66 7.57
C SER A 288 -1.16 -13.44 8.57
N ALA A 289 -2.28 -12.86 9.00
CA ALA A 289 -3.15 -13.47 10.00
C ALA A 289 -4.65 -13.24 9.73
N ILE A 290 -5.46 -14.20 10.18
CA ILE A 290 -6.89 -14.01 10.44
C ILE A 290 -7.09 -14.19 11.94
N VAL A 291 -7.55 -13.13 12.59
CA VAL A 291 -7.71 -13.05 14.05
C VAL A 291 -9.18 -13.19 14.40
N ALA A 292 -9.47 -13.87 15.52
CA ALA A 292 -10.76 -13.87 16.18
C ALA A 292 -10.59 -13.70 17.70
N ARG A 293 -11.70 -13.67 18.43
CA ARG A 293 -11.68 -13.76 19.89
C ARG A 293 -11.06 -15.07 20.35
N SER A 294 -10.37 -15.04 21.49
CA SER A 294 -9.64 -16.21 22.02
C SER A 294 -10.53 -17.42 22.31
N ASP A 295 -11.81 -17.22 22.62
CA ASP A 295 -12.78 -18.31 22.81
C ASP A 295 -13.20 -18.99 21.49
N GLU A 296 -13.24 -18.23 20.39
CA GLU A 296 -13.49 -18.75 19.04
C GLU A 296 -12.24 -19.37 18.40
N ALA A 297 -11.05 -18.85 18.73
CA ALA A 297 -9.75 -19.30 18.23
C ALA A 297 -8.86 -19.83 19.37
N ALA A 298 -9.32 -20.89 20.04
CA ALA A 298 -8.69 -21.41 21.26
C ALA A 298 -7.35 -22.12 21.02
N GLU A 299 -7.10 -22.64 19.81
CA GLU A 299 -5.84 -23.32 19.48
C GLU A 299 -4.66 -22.33 19.53
N PRO A 300 -3.64 -22.58 20.36
CA PRO A 300 -2.49 -21.69 20.46
C PRO A 300 -1.68 -21.64 19.16
N ARG A 301 -1.43 -20.43 18.68
CA ARG A 301 -0.53 -20.12 17.56
C ARG A 301 0.34 -18.92 17.94
N SER A 302 1.46 -18.72 17.26
CA SER A 302 2.33 -17.58 17.52
C SER A 302 2.95 -17.04 16.24
N TYR A 303 3.10 -15.73 16.20
CA TYR A 303 4.15 -15.18 15.36
C TYR A 303 5.49 -15.75 15.84
N VAL A 304 6.44 -15.89 14.91
CA VAL A 304 7.79 -16.29 15.24
C VAL A 304 8.37 -15.35 16.32
N MET A 305 9.22 -15.84 17.21
CA MET A 305 9.77 -15.08 18.35
C MET A 305 8.74 -14.66 19.42
N THR A 306 7.51 -15.16 19.39
CA THR A 306 6.51 -14.92 20.44
C THR A 306 6.00 -16.22 21.05
N GLU A 307 5.54 -16.15 22.30
CA GLU A 307 4.89 -17.29 22.95
C GLU A 307 3.53 -17.61 22.29
N PRO A 308 3.20 -18.91 22.09
CA PRO A 308 1.91 -19.37 21.60
C PRO A 308 0.73 -18.81 22.41
N ARG A 309 -0.33 -18.41 21.70
CA ARG A 309 -1.55 -17.83 22.29
C ARG A 309 -2.78 -18.12 21.44
N ALA A 310 -3.94 -18.09 22.07
CA ALA A 310 -5.23 -18.11 21.38
C ALA A 310 -5.45 -16.79 20.60
N GLY A 311 -6.49 -16.75 19.77
CA GLY A 311 -6.94 -15.56 19.05
C GLY A 311 -6.53 -15.52 17.56
N PHE A 312 -5.73 -16.47 17.08
CA PHE A 312 -5.45 -16.63 15.66
C PHE A 312 -6.27 -17.78 15.08
N LEU A 313 -7.25 -17.49 14.22
CA LEU A 313 -7.97 -18.52 13.45
C LEU A 313 -7.08 -19.14 12.37
N ALA A 314 -6.29 -18.29 11.71
CA ALA A 314 -5.28 -18.71 10.75
C ALA A 314 -4.08 -17.77 10.86
N LEU A 315 -2.89 -18.34 10.69
CA LEU A 315 -1.64 -17.60 10.76
C LEU A 315 -0.67 -18.21 9.76
N ALA A 316 -0.08 -17.36 8.90
CA ALA A 316 0.97 -17.80 8.00
C ALA A 316 2.21 -18.15 8.82
N PRO A 317 2.83 -19.32 8.63
CA PRO A 317 4.11 -19.60 9.26
C PRO A 317 5.16 -18.66 8.67
N TRP A 318 6.21 -18.38 9.44
CA TRP A 318 7.37 -17.67 8.91
C TRP A 318 8.24 -18.63 8.07
N VAL A 319 9.34 -18.12 7.50
CA VAL A 319 10.19 -18.88 6.56
C VAL A 319 10.71 -20.18 7.17
N GLU A 320 11.07 -20.17 8.46
CA GLU A 320 11.37 -21.37 9.24
C GLU A 320 11.18 -21.14 10.75
N ASP A 321 11.09 -22.23 11.50
CA ASP A 321 11.10 -22.20 12.96
C ASP A 321 12.53 -22.37 13.51
N GLY A 322 12.78 -21.87 14.72
CA GLY A 322 14.09 -22.03 15.36
C GLY A 322 14.21 -21.22 16.65
N ASP A 323 15.38 -21.32 17.29
CA ASP A 323 15.72 -20.41 18.39
C ASP A 323 15.95 -18.97 17.88
N LEU A 324 15.89 -18.00 18.79
CA LEU A 324 16.00 -16.57 18.45
C LEU A 324 17.28 -16.23 17.67
N GLY A 325 18.39 -16.92 17.94
CA GLY A 325 19.64 -16.72 17.20
C GLY A 325 19.57 -17.22 15.77
N THR A 326 18.91 -18.36 15.54
CA THR A 326 18.67 -18.95 14.23
C THR A 326 17.74 -18.06 13.42
N LEU A 327 16.62 -17.65 14.00
CA LEU A 327 15.65 -16.78 13.34
C LEU A 327 16.27 -15.46 12.89
N ARG A 328 17.05 -14.79 13.75
CA ARG A 328 17.76 -13.56 13.37
C ARG A 328 18.77 -13.76 12.24
N ARG A 329 19.52 -14.87 12.24
CA ARG A 329 20.43 -15.19 11.12
C ARG A 329 19.67 -15.38 9.82
N VAL A 330 18.52 -16.04 9.87
CA VAL A 330 17.68 -16.25 8.69
C VAL A 330 17.13 -14.94 8.19
N GLY A 331 16.65 -14.07 9.08
CA GLY A 331 16.21 -12.72 8.71
C GLY A 331 17.27 -11.97 7.93
N LEU A 332 18.51 -11.93 8.43
CA LEU A 332 19.66 -11.31 7.73
C LEU A 332 19.98 -11.96 6.38
N GLN A 333 19.70 -13.24 6.20
CA GLN A 333 19.90 -13.96 4.94
C GLN A 333 18.80 -13.68 3.91
N LEU A 334 17.62 -13.21 4.33
CA LEU A 334 16.52 -12.85 3.43
C LEU A 334 16.69 -11.44 2.85
N GLU A 335 17.31 -10.54 3.61
CA GLU A 335 17.52 -9.13 3.29
C GLU A 335 18.20 -8.91 1.93
N PRO A 336 17.92 -7.77 1.26
CA PRO A 336 18.59 -7.37 0.03
C PRO A 336 20.11 -7.35 0.16
N ALA A 337 20.82 -7.79 -0.89
CA ALA A 337 22.28 -7.82 -0.95
C ALA A 337 22.97 -8.64 0.16
N SER A 338 22.26 -9.54 0.84
CA SER A 338 22.83 -10.50 1.78
C SER A 338 23.80 -11.49 1.12
N ARG A 339 23.69 -11.68 -0.21
CA ARG A 339 24.45 -12.68 -1.01
C ARG A 339 24.23 -14.12 -0.54
N SER A 340 23.22 -14.35 0.29
CA SER A 340 22.81 -15.67 0.71
C SER A 340 22.06 -16.36 -0.43
N PRO A 341 22.13 -17.68 -0.57
CA PRO A 341 21.21 -18.43 -1.43
C PRO A 341 19.73 -18.26 -1.02
N ARG A 342 19.48 -17.74 0.18
CA ARG A 342 18.14 -17.42 0.70
C ARG A 342 17.72 -15.95 0.49
N GLU A 343 18.54 -15.13 -0.18
CA GLU A 343 18.16 -13.75 -0.48
C GLU A 343 16.81 -13.70 -1.20
N ASN A 344 15.87 -12.90 -0.71
CA ASN A 344 14.50 -12.79 -1.23
C ASN A 344 13.68 -14.11 -1.21
N ALA A 345 14.10 -15.12 -0.45
CA ALA A 345 13.40 -16.40 -0.29
C ALA A 345 12.30 -16.33 0.78
N TYR A 346 11.54 -15.23 0.80
CA TYR A 346 10.39 -15.07 1.67
C TYR A 346 9.27 -16.04 1.31
N ARG A 347 8.45 -16.37 2.31
CA ARG A 347 7.31 -17.27 2.16
C ARG A 347 6.07 -16.51 1.71
N GLU A 348 5.47 -16.97 0.61
CA GLU A 348 4.14 -16.57 0.21
C GLU A 348 3.10 -17.53 0.78
N ASP A 349 1.91 -17.05 1.13
CA ASP A 349 0.85 -17.89 1.68
C ASP A 349 -0.56 -17.37 1.33
N VAL A 350 -1.58 -18.22 1.50
CA VAL A 350 -3.00 -17.86 1.41
C VAL A 350 -3.70 -18.47 2.61
N LEU A 351 -4.30 -17.63 3.45
CA LEU A 351 -5.06 -18.10 4.60
C LEU A 351 -6.54 -17.91 4.33
N SER A 352 -7.34 -18.83 4.85
CA SER A 352 -8.79 -18.73 4.76
C SER A 352 -9.47 -19.25 5.99
N ALA A 353 -10.55 -18.60 6.41
CA ALA A 353 -11.37 -19.02 7.54
C ALA A 353 -12.85 -18.74 7.28
N ASP A 354 -13.70 -19.57 7.87
CA ASP A 354 -15.14 -19.31 7.92
C ASP A 354 -15.44 -18.42 9.13
N LEU A 355 -16.02 -17.25 8.87
CA LEU A 355 -16.33 -16.26 9.90
C LEU A 355 -17.84 -16.21 10.14
N THR A 356 -18.23 -16.18 11.42
CA THR A 356 -19.63 -16.14 11.85
C THR A 356 -19.94 -14.76 12.43
N LEU A 357 -20.69 -13.97 11.68
CA LEU A 357 -21.09 -12.62 12.07
C LEU A 357 -22.60 -12.60 12.35
N PRO A 358 -23.06 -11.68 13.20
CA PRO A 358 -24.50 -11.43 13.31
C PRO A 358 -25.07 -11.01 11.94
N PRO A 359 -26.38 -11.18 11.72
CA PRO A 359 -27.05 -10.62 10.55
C PRO A 359 -26.75 -9.13 10.41
N ARG A 360 -26.74 -8.65 9.17
CA ARG A 360 -26.57 -7.22 8.90
C ARG A 360 -27.73 -6.44 9.50
N GLU A 361 -27.42 -5.53 10.42
CA GLU A 361 -28.41 -4.66 11.07
C GLU A 361 -28.41 -3.23 10.51
N ARG A 362 -27.37 -2.84 9.76
CA ARG A 362 -27.16 -1.46 9.29
C ARG A 362 -27.32 -1.31 7.79
N ASP A 363 -27.97 -0.23 7.40
CA ASP A 363 -28.07 0.16 5.99
C ASP A 363 -26.73 0.67 5.44
N ALA A 364 -26.59 0.58 4.12
CA ALA A 364 -25.39 1.08 3.46
C ALA A 364 -25.35 2.61 3.61
N GLN A 365 -24.18 3.14 3.94
CA GLN A 365 -24.00 4.59 3.96
C GLN A 365 -24.03 5.14 2.53
N PRO A 366 -24.51 6.39 2.34
CA PRO A 366 -24.34 7.07 1.07
C PRO A 366 -22.87 7.15 0.67
N LEU A 367 -22.61 7.05 -0.63
CA LEU A 367 -21.28 7.24 -1.16
C LEU A 367 -20.81 8.68 -0.93
N SER A 368 -19.53 8.84 -0.64
CA SER A 368 -18.88 10.15 -0.64
C SER A 368 -18.79 10.69 -2.08
N PRO A 369 -18.64 12.00 -2.28
CA PRO A 369 -18.41 12.57 -3.61
C PRO A 369 -17.22 11.94 -4.33
N HIS A 370 -16.19 11.53 -3.58
CA HIS A 370 -15.04 10.82 -4.13
C HIS A 370 -15.41 9.42 -4.64
N GLU A 371 -16.15 8.65 -3.84
CA GLU A 371 -16.61 7.30 -4.21
C GLU A 371 -17.56 7.32 -5.41
N GLU A 372 -18.45 8.31 -5.48
CA GLU A 372 -19.31 8.52 -6.65
C GLU A 372 -18.51 8.86 -7.92
N ALA A 373 -17.47 9.68 -7.78
CA ALA A 373 -16.58 10.03 -8.88
C ALA A 373 -15.77 8.81 -9.36
N VAL A 374 -15.28 7.97 -8.44
CA VAL A 374 -14.60 6.72 -8.76
C VAL A 374 -15.54 5.75 -9.49
N ASN A 375 -16.76 5.55 -9.00
CA ASN A 375 -17.73 4.72 -9.70
C ASN A 375 -18.07 5.28 -11.09
N ALA A 376 -18.19 6.61 -11.23
CA ALA A 376 -18.40 7.25 -12.54
C ALA A 376 -17.24 7.00 -13.52
N LEU A 377 -15.99 7.00 -13.05
CA LEU A 377 -14.83 6.62 -13.84
C LEU A 377 -14.94 5.16 -14.31
N LEU A 378 -15.18 4.25 -13.36
CA LEU A 378 -15.18 2.81 -13.60
C LEU A 378 -16.34 2.35 -14.48
N GLU A 379 -17.45 3.08 -14.49
CA GLU A 379 -18.60 2.84 -15.37
C GLU A 379 -18.48 3.54 -16.73
N GLY A 380 -17.39 4.28 -16.98
CA GLY A 380 -17.19 5.02 -18.23
C GLY A 380 -18.12 6.23 -18.38
N ARG A 381 -18.74 6.70 -17.29
CA ARG A 381 -19.62 7.87 -17.25
C ARG A 381 -18.86 9.19 -17.06
N ALA A 382 -17.58 9.12 -16.71
CA ALA A 382 -16.71 10.27 -16.57
C ALA A 382 -15.26 9.92 -16.94
N VAL A 383 -14.48 10.92 -17.34
CA VAL A 383 -13.09 10.76 -17.79
C VAL A 383 -12.15 11.57 -16.93
N LEU A 384 -11.06 10.93 -16.50
CA LEU A 384 -10.01 11.57 -15.73
C LEU A 384 -9.07 12.34 -16.65
N SER A 385 -9.08 13.66 -16.51
CA SER A 385 -8.16 14.54 -17.24
C SER A 385 -6.74 14.47 -16.67
N PRO A 386 -5.69 14.70 -17.48
CA PRO A 386 -4.33 14.88 -16.98
C PRO A 386 -4.24 16.01 -15.95
N ALA A 387 -3.26 15.94 -15.04
CA ALA A 387 -3.03 17.01 -14.09
C ALA A 387 -2.78 18.35 -14.81
N PRO A 388 -3.48 19.44 -14.44
CA PRO A 388 -3.15 20.79 -14.89
C PRO A 388 -1.64 21.09 -14.79
N GLY A 389 -1.04 21.56 -15.89
CA GLY A 389 0.40 21.76 -16.03
C GLY A 389 1.10 20.73 -16.92
N VAL A 390 0.56 19.50 -17.03
CA VAL A 390 1.09 18.44 -17.90
C VAL A 390 0.88 18.77 -19.38
N THR A 391 -0.30 19.28 -19.74
CA THR A 391 -0.65 19.66 -21.12
C THR A 391 0.20 20.83 -21.63
N ALA A 392 0.48 21.81 -20.76
CA ALA A 392 1.36 22.94 -21.06
C ALA A 392 2.83 22.50 -21.22
N ALA A 393 3.32 21.62 -20.34
CA ALA A 393 4.69 21.11 -20.37
C ALA A 393 4.99 20.26 -21.62
N ARG A 394 4.04 19.44 -22.08
CA ARG A 394 4.18 18.66 -23.33
C ARG A 394 4.33 19.51 -24.60
N SER A 395 3.94 20.78 -24.54
CA SER A 395 4.07 21.72 -25.66
C SER A 395 5.48 22.35 -25.75
N VAL A 396 6.31 22.16 -24.72
CA VAL A 396 7.69 22.66 -24.68
C VAL A 396 8.60 21.64 -25.37
N LYS A 397 9.20 22.02 -26.50
CA LYS A 397 10.12 21.13 -27.24
C LYS A 397 11.27 20.66 -26.33
N PRO A 398 11.67 19.38 -26.36
CA PRO A 398 12.69 18.81 -25.47
C PRO A 398 14.06 19.51 -25.55
N PHE A 399 14.33 20.23 -26.64
CA PHE A 399 15.55 21.02 -26.82
C PHE A 399 15.70 22.20 -25.83
N VAL A 400 14.61 22.75 -25.30
CA VAL A 400 14.67 23.88 -24.35
C VAL A 400 15.13 23.42 -22.96
N VAL A 401 14.70 22.23 -22.52
CA VAL A 401 15.08 21.67 -21.22
C VAL A 401 16.52 21.15 -21.24
N ALA A 402 16.96 20.52 -22.34
CA ALA A 402 18.35 20.12 -22.51
C ALA A 402 19.33 21.31 -22.45
N SER A 403 18.90 22.50 -22.89
CA SER A 403 19.72 23.71 -22.87
C SER A 403 19.95 24.27 -21.46
N LEU A 404 19.01 24.07 -20.53
CA LEU A 404 19.17 24.46 -19.12
C LEU A 404 20.10 23.49 -18.37
N VAL A 405 19.99 22.18 -18.64
CA VAL A 405 20.88 21.15 -18.07
C VAL A 405 22.31 21.29 -18.61
N VAL A 406 22.47 21.55 -19.92
CA VAL A 406 23.79 21.79 -20.54
C VAL A 406 24.35 23.17 -20.17
N GLY A 407 23.49 24.17 -19.94
CA GLY A 407 23.88 25.49 -19.44
C GLY A 407 24.48 25.42 -18.04
N GLY A 408 23.83 24.69 -17.12
CA GLY A 408 24.37 24.40 -15.79
C GLY A 408 25.68 23.60 -15.83
N ALA A 409 25.78 22.61 -16.72
CA ALA A 409 27.00 21.82 -16.90
C ALA A 409 28.16 22.61 -17.54
N ARG A 410 27.88 23.61 -18.39
CA ARG A 410 28.89 24.52 -18.98
C ARG A 410 29.41 25.56 -17.99
N ILE A 411 28.56 26.02 -17.08
CA ILE A 411 28.98 26.89 -15.96
C ILE A 411 29.89 26.11 -15.00
N ALA A 412 29.56 24.85 -14.70
CA ALA A 412 30.40 23.96 -13.91
C ALA A 412 31.73 23.55 -14.58
N ARG A 413 31.83 23.57 -15.92
CA ARG A 413 33.08 23.29 -16.66
C ARG A 413 34.06 24.47 -16.71
N ARG A 414 33.63 25.70 -16.39
CA ARG A 414 34.50 26.89 -16.36
C ARG A 414 35.21 27.08 -15.01
N SER A 415 34.77 26.41 -13.95
CA SER A 415 35.53 26.27 -12.71
C SER A 415 36.41 25.00 -12.79
N LYS A 416 37.73 25.16 -12.61
CA LYS A 416 38.70 24.04 -12.61
C LYS A 416 38.51 23.15 -11.36
N LEU A 417 37.45 22.37 -11.30
CA LEU A 417 37.25 21.29 -10.33
C LEU A 417 36.89 20.00 -11.09
N VAL A 418 37.91 19.40 -11.69
CA VAL A 418 37.81 18.08 -12.32
C VAL A 418 37.85 17.04 -11.19
N GLY A 419 36.69 16.49 -10.85
CA GLY A 419 36.55 15.40 -9.89
C GLY A 419 35.16 15.24 -9.23
N GLY A 420 34.32 16.28 -9.21
CA GLY A 420 33.09 16.29 -8.38
C GLY A 420 31.74 16.21 -9.11
N ALA A 421 31.69 16.17 -10.45
CA ALA A 421 30.44 16.43 -11.18
C ALA A 421 29.40 15.30 -11.16
N LEU A 422 29.78 14.05 -10.88
CA LEU A 422 28.82 12.95 -10.65
C LEU A 422 28.36 12.86 -9.18
N VAL A 423 29.14 13.41 -8.25
CA VAL A 423 28.78 13.47 -6.82
C VAL A 423 27.80 14.62 -6.56
N LEU A 424 27.92 15.72 -7.33
CA LEU A 424 27.04 16.90 -7.16
C LEU A 424 25.63 16.75 -7.75
N ALA A 425 25.40 15.86 -8.73
CA ALA A 425 24.04 15.54 -9.15
C ALA A 425 23.30 14.71 -8.08
N GLY A 426 24.01 13.83 -7.38
CA GLY A 426 23.50 13.11 -6.21
C GLY A 426 23.33 14.02 -4.99
N ALA A 427 24.27 14.94 -4.74
CA ALA A 427 24.22 15.85 -3.60
C ALA A 427 23.26 17.04 -3.78
N ALA A 428 23.02 17.51 -5.01
CA ALA A 428 21.99 18.52 -5.28
C ALA A 428 20.57 17.94 -5.18
N LEU A 429 20.39 16.64 -5.44
CA LEU A 429 19.16 15.92 -5.11
C LEU A 429 19.07 15.66 -3.60
N GLY A 430 20.17 15.39 -2.89
CA GLY A 430 20.17 15.27 -1.42
C GLY A 430 19.88 16.58 -0.68
N ALA A 431 20.31 17.73 -1.20
CA ALA A 431 20.10 19.04 -0.56
C ALA A 431 18.73 19.67 -0.84
N LEU A 432 17.98 19.17 -1.82
CA LEU A 432 16.58 19.57 -2.06
C LEU A 432 15.57 18.82 -1.16
N TRP A 433 16.05 17.92 -0.30
CA TRP A 433 15.26 17.11 0.63
C TRP A 433 15.42 17.53 2.10
N SER A 434 16.23 18.55 2.37
CA SER A 434 16.36 19.16 3.71
C SER A 434 15.82 20.58 3.71
N PHE A 435 14.52 20.77 3.46
CA PHE A 435 13.72 21.91 3.93
C PHE A 435 12.22 21.59 3.88
#